data_AF-A0A4R2KLN9-F1
#
_entry.id   AF-A0A4R2KLN9-F1
#
_cell.length_a   1.000
_cell.length_b   1.000
_cell.length_c   1.000
_cell.angle_alpha   90.00
_cell.angle_beta   90.00
_cell.angle_gamma   90.00
#
_symmetry.space_group_name_H-M   'P 1'
#
loop_
_entity.id
_entity.type
_entity.pdbx_description
1 polymer ?
#
loop_
_entity_poly.entity_id
_entity_poly.type
_entity_poly.pdbx_seq_one_letter_code
_entity_poly.pdbx_strand_id
1 'polypeptide(L)'
;MTYFTDVAFDSINKYGEELCGDKVEVIKTEDSMIIVLADGLGSGVKANILATLTSKIAGTMLMEGASIDETVDTIVNTLPVCNVRKIAYSTFTILKINEDGSVYTVEYDNPPLIFIRGNRYYDVEKRSSTMINGRPIKESNFRLEPGDTLTVVSDGVIHAGVGAVLNLGWQWENVKDHLTHVAGKEKCAKNVTKNLIEVCKNLYADKPGDDTTVVTVKLRKGEEVDMFTGPPKDSETDPWVIKKFMEGEGKKVVCGGTAANIVSRELKEEIIVNMDFYDGDVPPTANVKGIDLVTEGVLTLCKVVEKIKQYIDDLEINTAYKQGDKDGASKLVKMLIEDCTHLNLWVGKAVNPAHQNTDFPIDLTIKLKVVDELIALMKKLGKQVKVTYV
;
A
#
# COMPACT_ATOMS: atom_id res chain seq x y z
N MET A 1 -8.15 -2.50 20.64
CA MET A 1 -8.25 -2.15 19.22
C MET A 1 -6.84 -2.10 18.68
N THR A 2 -6.47 -3.01 17.79
CA THR A 2 -5.15 -3.01 17.17
C THR A 2 -5.19 -1.99 16.03
N TYR A 3 -4.36 -0.95 16.12
CA TYR A 3 -4.21 -0.01 15.01
C TYR A 3 -3.47 -0.71 13.86
N PHE A 4 -3.76 -0.30 12.64
CA PHE A 4 -3.09 -0.76 11.44
C PHE A 4 -2.35 0.41 10.79
N THR A 5 -1.03 0.30 10.70
CA THR A 5 -0.18 1.28 10.01
C THR A 5 -0.14 0.93 8.52
N ASP A 6 -0.98 1.61 7.74
CA ASP A 6 -1.07 1.47 6.28
C ASP A 6 0.04 2.30 5.63
N VAL A 7 0.97 1.66 4.93
CA VAL A 7 2.13 2.32 4.33
C VAL A 7 2.19 2.05 2.85
N ALA A 8 2.42 3.11 2.08
CA ALA A 8 2.62 3.00 0.66
C ALA A 8 3.67 4.00 0.19
N PHE A 9 4.46 3.61 -0.79
CA PHE A 9 5.40 4.48 -1.46
C PHE A 9 5.42 4.20 -2.95
N ASP A 10 5.78 5.21 -3.73
CA ASP A 10 5.99 5.16 -5.17
C ASP A 10 7.08 6.17 -5.54
N SER A 11 7.80 5.86 -6.62
CA SER A 11 8.89 6.70 -7.15
C SER A 11 8.77 6.82 -8.66
N ILE A 12 9.12 7.99 -9.20
CA ILE A 12 9.35 8.20 -10.63
C ILE A 12 10.81 8.61 -10.84
N ASN A 13 11.44 8.00 -11.83
CA ASN A 13 12.83 8.30 -12.15
C ASN A 13 12.94 9.63 -12.88
N LYS A 14 14.06 10.32 -12.66
CA LYS A 14 14.48 11.41 -13.52
C LYS A 14 14.53 10.99 -14.99
N TYR A 15 14.06 11.87 -15.87
CA TYR A 15 14.05 11.61 -17.30
C TYR A 15 15.46 11.35 -17.84
N GLY A 16 15.62 10.22 -18.52
CA GLY A 16 16.89 9.78 -19.09
C GLY A 16 17.74 8.90 -18.17
N GLU A 17 17.32 8.68 -16.92
CA GLU A 17 18.00 7.78 -15.97
C GLU A 17 17.26 6.45 -15.87
N GLU A 18 18.01 5.35 -15.85
CA GLU A 18 17.46 3.99 -15.71
C GLU A 18 17.13 3.62 -14.25
N LEU A 19 17.83 4.23 -13.29
CA LEU A 19 17.68 3.95 -11.87
C LEU A 19 17.30 5.21 -11.11
N CYS A 20 16.33 5.07 -10.21
CA CYS A 20 15.95 6.14 -9.29
C CYS A 20 17.07 6.40 -8.27
N GLY A 21 17.47 7.65 -8.12
CA GLY A 21 18.38 8.13 -7.09
C GLY A 21 17.84 8.04 -5.67
N ASP A 22 16.51 7.86 -5.51
CA ASP A 22 15.85 7.70 -4.23
C ASP A 22 15.68 6.23 -3.84
N LYS A 23 15.60 5.98 -2.54
CA LYS A 23 15.31 4.65 -1.99
C LYS A 23 14.40 4.72 -0.77
N VAL A 24 13.36 3.88 -0.78
CA VAL A 24 12.51 3.62 0.38
C VAL A 24 12.78 2.22 0.92
N GLU A 25 12.93 2.14 2.24
CA GLU A 25 12.98 0.88 2.98
C GLU A 25 11.86 0.88 4.01
N VAL A 26 11.05 -0.19 4.04
CA VAL A 26 9.98 -0.39 5.02
C VAL A 26 10.23 -1.71 5.75
N ILE A 27 10.44 -1.64 7.06
CA ILE A 27 10.73 -2.78 7.92
C ILE A 27 9.67 -2.85 9.00
N LYS A 28 9.02 -4.01 9.11
CA LYS A 28 8.07 -4.31 10.17
C LYS A 28 8.77 -5.16 11.24
N THR A 29 8.80 -4.67 12.47
CA THR A 29 9.24 -5.43 13.65
C THR A 29 8.03 -6.00 14.40
N GLU A 30 8.25 -6.66 15.53
CA GLU A 30 7.16 -7.17 16.37
C GLU A 30 6.32 -6.05 16.99
N ASP A 31 6.95 -4.91 17.29
CA ASP A 31 6.40 -3.81 18.10
C ASP A 31 6.34 -2.46 17.36
N SER A 32 6.92 -2.38 16.16
CA SER A 32 7.05 -1.12 15.42
C SER A 32 7.16 -1.31 13.91
N MET A 33 7.06 -0.19 13.20
CA MET A 33 7.31 -0.07 11.78
C MET A 33 8.34 1.02 11.56
N ILE A 34 9.44 0.67 10.89
CA ILE A 34 10.53 1.56 10.54
C ILE A 34 10.44 1.85 9.05
N ILE A 35 10.44 3.13 8.68
CA ILE A 35 10.35 3.58 7.30
C ILE A 35 11.47 4.56 7.07
N VAL A 36 12.27 4.34 6.03
CA VAL A 36 13.39 5.20 5.66
C VAL A 36 13.20 5.64 4.23
N LEU A 37 13.13 6.96 3.99
CA LEU A 37 13.31 7.55 2.67
C LEU A 37 14.69 8.17 2.60
N ALA A 38 15.53 7.70 1.69
CA ALA A 38 16.83 8.30 1.40
C ALA A 38 16.86 8.81 -0.04
N ASP A 39 17.41 9.98 -0.26
CA ASP A 39 17.61 10.58 -1.57
C ASP A 39 19.12 10.79 -1.76
N GLY A 40 19.66 10.15 -2.80
CA GLY A 40 21.08 10.11 -3.08
C GLY A 40 21.51 11.32 -3.90
N LEU A 41 22.60 11.98 -3.49
CA LEU A 41 23.10 13.17 -4.15
C LEU A 41 23.43 12.91 -5.64
N GLY A 42 22.65 13.52 -6.54
CA GLY A 42 22.83 13.45 -7.98
C GLY A 42 21.65 12.74 -8.65
N SER A 43 21.92 11.92 -9.67
CA SER A 43 20.93 11.07 -10.31
C SER A 43 21.55 9.77 -10.81
N GLY A 44 20.71 8.80 -11.17
CA GLY A 44 21.15 7.54 -11.77
C GLY A 44 21.88 6.62 -10.80
N VAL A 45 22.80 5.81 -11.35
CA VAL A 45 23.48 4.72 -10.61
C VAL A 45 24.17 5.21 -9.33
N LYS A 46 24.83 6.37 -9.37
CA LYS A 46 25.58 6.88 -8.21
C LYS A 46 24.63 7.26 -7.07
N ALA A 47 23.57 8.01 -7.37
CA ALA A 47 22.56 8.39 -6.39
C ALA A 47 21.88 7.15 -5.81
N ASN A 48 21.50 6.20 -6.67
CA ASN A 48 20.86 4.96 -6.26
C ASN A 48 21.69 4.14 -5.24
N ILE A 49 23.00 4.01 -5.48
CA ILE A 49 23.90 3.30 -4.55
C ILE A 49 23.94 4.01 -3.19
N LEU A 50 24.02 5.34 -3.18
CA LEU A 50 24.10 6.15 -1.97
C LEU A 50 22.80 6.07 -1.15
N ALA A 51 21.65 6.22 -1.80
CA ALA A 51 20.35 6.06 -1.16
C ALA A 51 20.13 4.63 -0.65
N THR A 52 20.59 3.62 -1.40
CA THR A 52 20.53 2.21 -0.97
C THR A 52 21.38 1.94 0.25
N LEU A 53 22.63 2.41 0.29
CA LEU A 53 23.49 2.27 1.48
C LEU A 53 22.87 2.96 2.69
N THR A 54 22.40 4.20 2.52
CA THR A 54 21.78 5.00 3.60
C THR A 54 20.56 4.30 4.17
N SER A 55 19.60 3.92 3.32
CA SER A 55 18.37 3.26 3.74
C SER A 55 18.61 1.88 4.36
N LYS A 56 19.57 1.10 3.85
CA LYS A 56 19.92 -0.21 4.42
C LYS A 56 20.65 -0.12 5.76
N ILE A 57 21.60 0.80 5.90
CA ILE A 57 22.28 1.04 7.19
C ILE A 57 21.22 1.47 8.22
N ALA A 58 20.43 2.50 7.90
CA ALA A 58 19.40 3.02 8.78
C ALA A 58 18.40 1.94 9.20
N GLY A 59 17.81 1.25 8.22
CA GLY A 59 16.81 0.23 8.48
C GLY A 59 17.34 -0.94 9.31
N THR A 60 18.53 -1.45 8.98
CA THR A 60 19.11 -2.60 9.67
C THR A 60 19.49 -2.26 11.11
N MET A 61 20.17 -1.13 11.33
CA MET A 61 20.59 -0.74 12.68
C MET A 61 19.41 -0.52 13.62
N LEU A 62 18.37 0.17 13.15
CA LEU A 62 17.18 0.43 13.95
C LEU A 62 16.37 -0.84 14.24
N MET A 63 16.33 -1.78 13.28
CA MET A 63 15.72 -3.09 13.47
C MET A 63 16.45 -3.90 14.55
N GLU A 64 17.78 -3.82 14.58
CA GLU A 64 18.62 -4.48 15.60
C GLU A 64 18.68 -3.73 16.94
N GLY A 65 17.89 -2.66 17.10
CA GLY A 65 17.75 -1.93 18.36
C GLY A 65 18.82 -0.88 18.62
N ALA A 66 19.64 -0.52 17.63
CA ALA A 66 20.55 0.62 17.74
C ALA A 66 19.76 1.91 17.97
N SER A 67 20.37 2.85 18.69
CA SER A 67 19.79 4.18 18.83
C SER A 67 19.84 4.93 17.48
N ILE A 68 18.98 5.95 17.36
CA ILE A 68 19.01 6.82 16.17
C ILE A 68 20.32 7.58 16.10
N ASP A 69 20.88 8.03 17.22
CA ASP A 69 22.17 8.71 17.25
C ASP A 69 23.30 7.84 16.69
N GLU A 70 23.40 6.58 17.13
CA GLU A 70 24.39 5.62 16.61
C GLU A 70 24.17 5.32 15.12
N THR A 71 22.90 5.18 14.72
CA THR A 71 22.51 4.91 13.33
C THR A 71 22.95 6.06 12.43
N VAL A 72 22.62 7.27 12.84
CA VAL A 72 22.96 8.52 12.18
C VAL A 72 24.49 8.69 12.10
N ASP A 73 25.21 8.51 13.20
CA ASP A 73 26.68 8.59 13.23
C ASP A 73 27.32 7.57 12.29
N THR A 74 26.79 6.35 12.26
CA THR A 74 27.27 5.29 11.35
C THR A 74 27.05 5.66 9.89
N ILE A 75 25.88 6.22 9.54
CA ILE A 75 25.60 6.68 8.17
C ILE A 75 26.62 7.75 7.76
N VAL A 76 26.88 8.72 8.63
CA VAL A 76 27.82 9.82 8.36
C VAL A 76 29.25 9.33 8.18
N ASN A 77 29.70 8.40 9.02
CA ASN A 77 31.05 7.86 8.99
C ASN A 77 31.27 6.82 7.89
N THR A 78 30.20 6.18 7.41
CA THR A 78 30.27 5.15 6.36
C THR A 78 30.13 5.75 4.97
N LEU A 79 29.24 6.74 4.80
CA LEU A 79 29.09 7.41 3.52
C LEU A 79 30.33 8.26 3.24
N PRO A 80 30.81 8.32 1.99
CA PRO A 80 31.90 9.22 1.64
C PRO A 80 31.49 10.68 1.94
N VAL A 81 32.39 11.67 1.85
CA VAL A 81 32.00 13.10 1.82
C VAL A 81 32.26 13.68 0.43
N CYS A 82 31.34 14.49 -0.10
CA CYS A 82 31.51 15.03 -1.45
C CYS A 82 32.73 15.95 -1.46
N ASN A 83 33.81 15.54 -2.16
CA ASN A 83 35.05 16.32 -2.17
C ASN A 83 34.89 17.73 -2.74
N VAL A 84 33.91 17.91 -3.65
CA VAL A 84 33.62 19.20 -4.29
C VAL A 84 32.64 20.04 -3.46
N ARG A 85 31.55 19.45 -2.98
CA ARG A 85 30.45 20.20 -2.32
C ARG A 85 30.52 20.19 -0.78
N LYS A 86 31.30 19.29 -0.17
CA LYS A 86 31.44 19.10 1.29
C LYS A 86 30.12 18.80 2.02
N ILE A 87 29.11 18.29 1.32
CA ILE A 87 27.81 17.88 1.87
C ILE A 87 27.78 16.35 2.00
N ALA A 88 26.94 15.83 2.90
CA ALA A 88 26.60 14.41 2.95
C ALA A 88 26.09 13.92 1.58
N TYR A 89 26.39 12.68 1.21
CA TYR A 89 25.99 12.15 -0.11
C TYR A 89 24.54 11.67 -0.20
N SER A 90 23.79 11.69 0.89
CA SER A 90 22.37 11.36 0.86
C SER A 90 21.63 12.13 1.94
N THR A 91 20.47 12.67 1.58
CA THR A 91 19.47 13.15 2.53
C THR A 91 18.64 11.97 2.98
N PHE A 92 18.02 12.06 4.16
CA PHE A 92 17.12 10.99 4.61
C PHE A 92 16.06 11.47 5.59
N THR A 93 15.00 10.68 5.66
CA THR A 93 13.97 10.77 6.70
C THR A 93 13.69 9.39 7.23
N ILE A 94 13.69 9.25 8.55
CA ILE A 94 13.37 8.02 9.27
C ILE A 94 12.09 8.25 10.05
N LEU A 95 11.13 7.33 9.93
CA LEU A 95 9.95 7.24 10.76
C LEU A 95 10.02 5.91 11.52
N LYS A 96 9.92 5.94 12.85
CA LYS A 96 9.65 4.78 13.69
C LYS A 96 8.28 4.92 14.31
N ILE A 97 7.36 4.03 13.99
CA ILE A 97 5.96 4.05 14.41
C ILE A 97 5.68 2.81 15.23
N ASN A 98 5.44 2.97 16.53
CA ASN A 98 5.13 1.84 17.42
C ASN A 98 3.64 1.46 17.30
N GLU A 99 3.28 0.25 17.74
CA GLU A 99 1.89 -0.24 17.68
C GLU A 99 0.87 0.64 18.43
N ASP A 100 1.32 1.37 19.46
CA ASP A 100 0.48 2.29 20.24
C ASP A 100 0.21 3.63 19.51
N GLY A 101 0.79 3.81 18.32
CA GLY A 101 0.69 5.02 17.50
C GLY A 101 1.73 6.09 17.85
N SER A 102 2.63 5.85 18.80
CA SER A 102 3.75 6.77 19.04
C SER A 102 4.71 6.77 17.86
N VAL A 103 5.14 7.97 17.46
CA VAL A 103 6.00 8.20 16.30
C VAL A 103 7.22 8.98 16.73
N TYR A 104 8.38 8.48 16.33
CA TYR A 104 9.63 9.19 16.39
C TYR A 104 10.14 9.42 14.97
N THR A 105 10.50 10.65 14.64
CA THR A 105 10.96 11.05 13.31
C THR A 105 12.31 11.71 13.36
N VAL A 106 13.10 11.47 12.31
CA VAL A 106 14.41 12.07 12.08
C VAL A 106 14.42 12.59 10.66
N GLU A 107 14.71 13.87 10.49
CA GLU A 107 14.76 14.52 9.18
C GLU A 107 16.14 15.15 9.00
N TYR A 108 16.86 14.67 7.99
CA TYR A 108 18.15 15.20 7.57
C TYR A 108 18.07 15.62 6.11
N ASP A 109 18.01 16.93 5.87
CA ASP A 109 17.96 17.61 4.57
C ASP A 109 16.80 17.32 3.62
N ASN A 110 16.02 16.27 3.84
CA ASN A 110 14.78 16.06 3.11
C ASN A 110 13.77 17.20 3.40
N PRO A 111 12.82 17.43 2.46
CA PRO A 111 11.67 18.26 2.72
C PRO A 111 10.97 17.90 4.04
N PRO A 112 10.49 18.90 4.81
CA PRO A 112 9.81 18.64 6.07
C PRO A 112 8.62 17.69 5.90
N LEU A 113 8.47 16.73 6.82
CA LEU A 113 7.30 15.85 6.81
C LEU A 113 6.00 16.66 6.88
N ILE A 114 4.97 16.15 6.21
CA ILE A 114 3.63 16.74 6.19
C ILE A 114 2.71 15.85 7.01
N PHE A 115 2.24 16.36 8.14
CA PHE A 115 1.31 15.67 9.01
C PHE A 115 -0.09 16.28 8.89
N ILE A 116 -1.08 15.44 8.58
CA ILE A 116 -2.48 15.83 8.44
C ILE A 116 -3.32 15.07 9.46
N ARG A 117 -4.07 15.83 10.27
CA ARG A 117 -5.05 15.35 11.23
C ARG A 117 -6.38 16.07 11.01
N GLY A 118 -7.46 15.31 10.87
CA GLY A 118 -8.80 15.89 10.66
C GLY A 118 -8.88 16.85 9.47
N ASN A 119 -8.20 16.52 8.36
CA ASN A 119 -8.12 17.32 7.13
C ASN A 119 -7.50 18.71 7.33
N ARG A 120 -6.58 18.82 8.29
CA ARG A 120 -5.78 20.02 8.53
C ARG A 120 -4.33 19.65 8.72
N TYR A 121 -3.44 20.49 8.19
CA TYR A 121 -2.03 20.41 8.53
C TYR A 121 -1.83 20.58 10.03
N TYR A 122 -1.04 19.69 10.62
CA TYR A 122 -0.63 19.73 12.00
C TYR A 122 0.87 20.00 12.05
N ASP A 123 1.25 21.17 12.57
CA ASP A 123 2.65 21.53 12.72
C ASP A 123 3.27 20.72 13.86
N VAL A 124 4.37 20.03 13.56
CA VAL A 124 5.05 19.16 14.51
C VAL A 124 6.23 19.93 15.08
N GLU A 125 6.28 20.04 16.40
CA GLU A 125 7.42 20.65 17.08
C GLU A 125 8.69 19.82 16.84
N LYS A 126 9.69 20.47 16.23
CA LYS A 126 10.97 19.85 15.89
C LYS A 126 12.05 20.35 16.84
N ARG A 127 12.81 19.41 17.39
CA ARG A 127 14.04 19.70 18.14
C ARG A 127 15.22 19.52 17.20
N SER A 128 16.08 20.52 17.11
CA SER A 128 17.36 20.36 16.43
C SER A 128 18.33 19.61 17.34
N SER A 129 18.84 18.49 16.86
CA SER A 129 19.85 17.69 17.56
C SER A 129 21.22 17.88 16.90
N THR A 130 22.05 16.84 16.93
CA THR A 130 23.42 16.79 16.44
C THR A 130 23.59 17.44 15.06
N MET A 131 24.70 18.13 14.88
CA MET A 131 25.07 18.73 13.60
C MET A 131 25.89 17.73 12.78
N ILE A 132 25.43 17.40 11.59
CA ILE A 132 26.18 16.60 10.60
C ILE A 132 26.63 17.52 9.50
N ASN A 133 27.93 17.58 9.23
CA ASN A 133 28.50 18.35 8.12
C ASN A 133 27.98 19.81 8.07
N GLY A 134 27.75 20.41 9.25
CA GLY A 134 27.23 21.77 9.37
C GLY A 134 25.71 21.93 9.21
N ARG A 135 24.95 20.82 9.13
CA ARG A 135 23.49 20.83 9.02
C ARG A 135 22.83 20.13 10.22
N PRO A 136 21.75 20.71 10.78
CA PRO A 136 21.09 20.14 11.94
C PRO A 136 20.20 18.98 11.52
N ILE A 137 20.25 17.90 12.29
CA ILE A 137 19.21 16.89 12.28
C ILE A 137 17.98 17.45 13.01
N LYS A 138 16.80 17.24 12.44
CA LYS A 138 15.53 17.60 13.10
C LYS A 138 14.84 16.35 13.59
N GLU A 139 14.54 16.34 14.88
CA GLU A 139 13.87 15.24 15.54
C GLU A 139 12.51 15.66 16.08
N SER A 140 11.53 14.76 15.96
CA SER A 140 10.19 15.01 16.49
C SER A 140 9.62 13.76 17.14
N ASN A 141 8.85 13.96 18.21
CA ASN A 141 8.11 12.90 18.87
C ASN A 141 6.64 13.33 18.97
N PHE A 142 5.73 12.52 18.46
CA PHE A 142 4.30 12.78 18.50
C PHE A 142 3.53 11.46 18.46
N ARG A 143 2.20 11.54 18.47
CA ARG A 143 1.35 10.35 18.44
C ARG A 143 0.32 10.48 17.34
N LEU A 144 0.13 9.40 16.59
CA LEU A 144 -0.92 9.26 15.58
C LEU A 144 -2.22 8.77 16.20
N GLU A 145 -3.32 9.23 15.62
CA GLU A 145 -4.69 8.82 15.90
C GLU A 145 -5.31 8.19 14.63
N PRO A 146 -6.28 7.27 14.75
CA PRO A 146 -6.93 6.71 13.59
C PRO A 146 -7.53 7.79 12.66
N GLY A 147 -7.14 7.73 11.39
CA GLY A 147 -7.49 8.72 10.36
C GLY A 147 -6.34 9.66 10.01
N ASP A 148 -5.33 9.77 10.88
CA ASP A 148 -4.14 10.58 10.63
C ASP A 148 -3.35 10.09 9.43
N THR A 149 -2.78 11.04 8.68
CA THR A 149 -1.94 10.77 7.51
C THR A 149 -0.62 11.51 7.65
N LEU A 150 0.49 10.80 7.52
CA LEU A 150 1.84 11.36 7.40
C LEU A 150 2.33 11.16 5.97
N THR A 151 2.92 12.18 5.39
CA THR A 151 3.56 12.09 4.08
C THR A 151 4.98 12.64 4.16
N VAL A 152 5.92 11.86 3.64
CA VAL A 152 7.33 12.21 3.50
C VAL A 152 7.67 12.14 2.01
N VAL A 153 8.44 13.11 1.53
CA VAL A 153 8.75 13.26 0.10
C VAL A 153 10.23 13.57 -0.11
N SER A 154 10.79 13.18 -1.25
CA SER A 154 12.09 13.69 -1.71
C SER A 154 11.92 15.10 -2.31
N ASP A 155 13.04 15.78 -2.55
CA ASP A 155 13.01 17.15 -3.07
C ASP A 155 12.44 17.25 -4.49
N GLY A 156 12.47 16.16 -5.28
CA GLY A 156 11.82 16.07 -6.58
C GLY A 156 10.33 16.43 -6.54
N VAL A 157 9.62 16.09 -5.46
CA VAL A 157 8.21 16.54 -5.29
C VAL A 157 8.12 18.06 -5.16
N ILE A 158 9.02 18.66 -4.39
CA ILE A 158 9.04 20.11 -4.15
C ILE A 158 9.47 20.87 -5.41
N HIS A 159 10.37 20.29 -6.18
CA HIS A 159 10.88 20.82 -7.44
C HIS A 159 10.05 20.39 -8.65
N ALA A 160 8.91 19.74 -8.45
CA ALA A 160 8.06 19.29 -9.54
C ALA A 160 7.67 20.47 -10.45
N GLY A 161 7.89 20.29 -11.76
CA GLY A 161 7.62 21.29 -12.78
C GLY A 161 8.68 22.37 -13.00
N VAL A 162 9.79 22.41 -12.24
CA VAL A 162 10.93 23.31 -12.55
C VAL A 162 11.38 23.12 -13.99
N GLY A 163 11.40 24.21 -14.76
CA GLY A 163 11.87 24.18 -16.15
C GLY A 163 10.90 23.54 -17.15
N ALA A 164 9.73 23.10 -16.69
CA ALA A 164 8.62 22.63 -17.51
C ALA A 164 7.43 23.58 -17.36
N VAL A 165 6.54 23.31 -16.39
CA VAL A 165 5.29 24.06 -16.19
C VAL A 165 5.45 25.21 -15.18
N LEU A 166 6.44 25.14 -14.28
CA LEU A 166 6.64 26.08 -13.18
C LEU A 166 8.06 26.66 -13.15
N ASN A 167 8.21 27.92 -12.74
CA ASN A 167 9.52 28.57 -12.65
C ASN A 167 10.30 28.22 -11.36
N LEU A 168 9.60 28.01 -10.25
CA LEU A 168 10.19 27.78 -8.92
C LEU A 168 9.88 26.38 -8.36
N GLY A 169 9.35 25.48 -9.20
CA GLY A 169 8.82 24.19 -8.78
C GLY A 169 7.48 24.29 -8.09
N TRP A 170 7.00 23.17 -7.57
CA TRP A 170 5.71 23.10 -6.89
C TRP A 170 5.73 23.77 -5.53
N GLN A 171 6.87 23.74 -4.82
CA GLN A 171 7.05 24.34 -3.49
C GLN A 171 6.30 23.62 -2.37
N TRP A 172 6.91 23.58 -1.19
CA TRP A 172 6.42 22.82 -0.04
C TRP A 172 5.03 23.25 0.42
N GLU A 173 4.74 24.55 0.43
CA GLU A 173 3.42 25.07 0.81
C GLU A 173 2.28 24.55 -0.08
N ASN A 174 2.50 24.46 -1.40
CA ASN A 174 1.48 23.99 -2.33
C ASN A 174 1.29 22.46 -2.23
N VAL A 175 2.37 21.71 -1.97
CA VAL A 175 2.30 20.26 -1.71
C VAL A 175 1.49 19.99 -0.45
N LYS A 176 1.77 20.72 0.62
CA LYS A 176 1.05 20.66 1.90
C LYS A 176 -0.44 21.00 1.72
N ASP A 177 -0.75 22.06 0.99
CA ASP A 177 -2.13 22.46 0.72
C ASP A 177 -2.86 21.38 -0.10
N HIS A 178 -2.22 20.84 -1.14
CA HIS A 178 -2.78 19.74 -1.94
C HIS A 178 -3.09 18.52 -1.08
N LEU A 179 -2.11 18.03 -0.30
CA LEU A 179 -2.29 16.87 0.56
C LEU A 179 -3.39 17.07 1.60
N THR A 180 -3.56 18.29 2.12
CA THR A 180 -4.65 18.62 3.06
C THR A 180 -6.04 18.36 2.46
N HIS A 181 -6.20 18.54 1.15
CA HIS A 181 -7.45 18.25 0.43
C HIS A 181 -7.65 16.78 0.05
N VAL A 182 -6.57 16.02 -0.06
CA VAL A 182 -6.56 14.63 -0.54
C VAL A 182 -6.63 13.63 0.62
N ALA A 183 -5.86 13.87 1.69
CA ALA A 183 -5.71 12.95 2.81
C ALA A 183 -7.06 12.57 3.47
N GLY A 184 -8.04 13.46 3.47
CA GLY A 184 -9.38 13.20 3.99
C GLY A 184 -10.32 12.41 3.08
N LYS A 185 -10.05 12.45 1.76
CA LYS A 185 -10.90 11.80 0.74
C LYS A 185 -10.47 10.37 0.51
N GLU A 186 -9.16 10.13 0.55
CA GLU A 186 -8.58 8.82 0.28
C GLU A 186 -8.52 7.96 1.54
N LYS A 187 -9.01 6.73 1.44
CA LYS A 187 -9.09 5.82 2.60
C LYS A 187 -7.78 5.10 2.90
N CYS A 188 -6.98 4.77 1.88
CA CYS A 188 -5.72 4.06 2.01
C CYS A 188 -4.50 4.94 1.67
N ALA A 189 -3.35 4.59 2.24
CA ALA A 189 -2.11 5.32 1.99
C ALA A 189 -1.69 5.29 0.51
N LYS A 190 -1.92 4.17 -0.18
CA LYS A 190 -1.53 4.01 -1.59
C LYS A 190 -2.25 5.00 -2.52
N ASN A 191 -3.54 5.26 -2.34
CA ASN A 191 -4.25 6.25 -3.16
C ASN A 191 -3.69 7.67 -2.96
N VAL A 192 -3.37 8.06 -1.73
CA VAL A 192 -2.74 9.36 -1.45
C VAL A 192 -1.38 9.47 -2.15
N THR A 193 -0.55 8.42 -2.03
CA THR A 193 0.76 8.34 -2.67
C THR A 193 0.65 8.45 -4.19
N LYS A 194 -0.22 7.66 -4.82
CA LYS A 194 -0.41 7.69 -6.28
C LYS A 194 -0.93 9.03 -6.77
N ASN A 195 -1.90 9.61 -6.06
CA ASN A 195 -2.42 10.93 -6.40
C ASN A 195 -1.31 11.99 -6.38
N LEU A 196 -0.41 11.97 -5.38
CA LEU A 196 0.69 12.93 -5.32
C LEU A 196 1.71 12.71 -6.46
N ILE A 197 2.06 11.46 -6.74
CA ILE A 197 2.97 11.10 -7.85
C ILE A 197 2.42 11.52 -9.20
N GLU A 198 1.12 11.30 -9.44
CA GLU A 198 0.46 11.72 -10.67
C GLU A 198 0.55 13.24 -10.87
N VAL A 199 0.28 14.01 -9.82
CA VAL A 199 0.40 15.48 -9.89
C VAL A 199 1.84 15.88 -10.23
N CYS A 200 2.84 15.28 -9.59
CA CYS A 200 4.25 15.52 -9.94
C CYS A 200 4.54 15.18 -11.40
N LYS A 201 4.10 14.02 -11.89
CA LYS A 201 4.31 13.57 -13.27
C LYS A 201 3.70 14.56 -14.28
N ASN A 202 2.49 15.04 -13.99
CA ASN A 202 1.80 16.06 -14.77
C ASN A 202 2.55 17.40 -14.77
N LEU A 203 3.03 17.86 -13.60
CA LEU A 203 3.82 19.08 -13.49
C LEU A 203 5.14 18.99 -14.28
N TYR A 204 5.72 17.80 -14.35
CA TYR A 204 6.89 17.51 -15.17
C TYR A 204 6.60 17.30 -16.66
N ALA A 205 5.33 17.34 -17.09
CA ALA A 205 4.92 16.99 -18.45
C ALA A 205 5.51 15.63 -18.91
N ASP A 206 5.40 14.62 -18.04
CA ASP A 206 5.92 13.25 -18.22
C ASP A 206 7.45 13.16 -18.44
N LYS A 207 8.19 14.23 -18.13
CA LYS A 207 9.65 14.26 -18.18
C LYS A 207 10.22 14.75 -16.85
N PRO A 208 10.28 13.88 -15.82
CA PRO A 208 10.75 14.27 -14.49
C PRO A 208 12.13 14.92 -14.53
N GLY A 209 12.24 16.12 -13.98
CA GLY A 209 13.51 16.85 -13.90
C GLY A 209 14.44 16.31 -12.81
N ASP A 210 13.87 15.59 -11.84
CA ASP A 210 14.58 14.93 -10.76
C ASP A 210 13.91 13.60 -10.38
N ASP A 211 14.64 12.78 -9.63
CA ASP A 211 14.05 11.62 -8.98
C ASP A 211 13.00 12.09 -7.94
N THR A 212 11.82 11.47 -7.96
CA THR A 212 10.69 11.95 -7.16
C THR A 212 10.04 10.78 -6.46
N THR A 213 10.04 10.82 -5.13
CA THR A 213 9.52 9.75 -4.29
C THR A 213 8.57 10.28 -3.25
N VAL A 214 7.47 9.55 -3.05
CA VAL A 214 6.46 9.83 -2.05
C VAL A 214 6.30 8.62 -1.15
N VAL A 215 6.28 8.85 0.16
CA VAL A 215 5.95 7.86 1.17
C VAL A 215 4.77 8.38 1.98
N THR A 216 3.67 7.63 2.01
CA THR A 216 2.51 7.94 2.84
C THR A 216 2.29 6.87 3.89
N VAL A 217 2.00 7.30 5.11
CA VAL A 217 1.55 6.47 6.21
C VAL A 217 0.17 6.92 6.64
N LYS A 218 -0.75 5.99 6.85
CA LYS A 218 -2.06 6.26 7.41
C LYS A 218 -2.34 5.33 8.58
N LEU A 219 -2.64 5.90 9.75
CA LEU A 219 -3.04 5.09 10.90
C LEU A 219 -4.53 4.78 10.76
N ARG A 220 -4.87 3.50 10.75
CA ARG A 220 -6.25 3.03 10.52
C ARG A 220 -6.70 2.13 11.65
N LYS A 221 -8.02 2.03 11.81
CA LYS A 221 -8.60 0.91 12.56
C LYS A 221 -8.48 -0.35 11.70
N GLY A 222 -8.29 -1.50 12.34
CA GLY A 222 -8.37 -2.79 11.66
C GLY A 222 -9.76 -2.97 11.02
N GLU A 223 -9.76 -3.18 9.71
CA GLU A 223 -10.91 -3.55 8.90
C GLU A 223 -10.65 -4.93 8.27
N GLU A 224 -11.50 -5.90 8.60
CA GLU A 224 -11.37 -7.27 8.14
C GLU A 224 -12.29 -7.53 6.93
N VAL A 225 -11.79 -8.33 5.99
CA VAL A 225 -12.58 -8.91 4.89
C VAL A 225 -12.40 -10.42 4.94
N ASP A 226 -13.49 -11.15 5.14
CA ASP A 226 -13.53 -12.59 5.01
C ASP A 226 -14.01 -12.93 3.60
N MET A 227 -13.20 -13.67 2.85
CA MET A 227 -13.52 -14.11 1.49
C MET A 227 -13.56 -15.63 1.40
N PHE A 228 -14.73 -16.17 1.06
CA PHE A 228 -14.94 -17.60 0.83
C PHE A 228 -14.95 -17.90 -0.67
N THR A 229 -14.05 -18.79 -1.12
CA THR A 229 -13.92 -19.16 -2.53
C THR A 229 -13.80 -20.66 -2.74
N GLY A 230 -14.72 -21.20 -3.56
CA GLY A 230 -14.81 -22.62 -3.88
C GLY A 230 -15.38 -23.50 -2.75
N PRO A 231 -15.94 -24.67 -3.10
CA PRO A 231 -16.49 -25.61 -2.11
C PRO A 231 -15.40 -26.28 -1.27
N PRO A 232 -15.65 -26.55 0.03
CA PRO A 232 -14.79 -27.38 0.87
C PRO A 232 -14.57 -28.75 0.24
N LYS A 233 -13.46 -29.41 0.61
CA LYS A 233 -13.16 -30.75 0.07
C LYS A 233 -14.22 -31.77 0.46
N ASP A 234 -14.76 -31.64 1.67
CA ASP A 234 -15.78 -32.52 2.23
C ASP A 234 -17.04 -31.70 2.55
N SER A 235 -18.16 -32.04 1.90
CA SER A 235 -19.44 -31.35 2.09
C SER A 235 -20.00 -31.48 3.50
N GLU A 236 -19.59 -32.49 4.28
CA GLU A 236 -20.01 -32.61 5.68
C GLU A 236 -19.45 -31.46 6.54
N THR A 237 -18.38 -30.80 6.09
CA THR A 237 -17.77 -29.66 6.78
C THR A 237 -18.43 -28.32 6.44
N ASP A 238 -19.30 -28.27 5.43
CA ASP A 238 -19.96 -27.04 4.98
C ASP A 238 -20.62 -26.24 6.13
N PRO A 239 -21.43 -26.86 7.03
CA PRO A 239 -22.07 -26.11 8.13
C PRO A 239 -21.06 -25.48 9.08
N TRP A 240 -19.95 -26.17 9.34
CA TRP A 240 -18.88 -25.67 10.21
C TRP A 240 -18.13 -24.51 9.55
N VAL A 241 -17.78 -24.64 8.27
CA VAL A 241 -17.08 -23.60 7.50
C VAL A 241 -17.92 -22.33 7.44
N ILE A 242 -19.20 -22.44 7.05
CA ILE A 242 -20.08 -21.26 6.95
C ILE A 242 -20.30 -20.62 8.32
N LYS A 243 -20.49 -21.43 9.38
CA LYS A 243 -20.58 -20.88 10.74
C LYS A 243 -19.33 -20.08 11.10
N LYS A 244 -18.13 -20.62 10.87
CA LYS A 244 -16.87 -19.93 11.16
C LYS A 244 -16.63 -18.69 10.30
N PHE A 245 -16.99 -18.77 9.03
CA PHE A 245 -16.94 -17.63 8.11
C PHE A 245 -17.83 -16.48 8.59
N MET A 246 -19.05 -16.78 9.08
CA MET A 246 -20.00 -15.78 9.57
C MET A 246 -19.70 -15.27 10.99
N GLU A 247 -18.93 -15.99 11.80
CA GLU A 247 -18.48 -15.55 13.13
C GLU A 247 -17.51 -14.35 13.06
N GLY A 248 -16.84 -14.12 11.93
CA GLY A 248 -15.97 -12.96 11.76
C GLY A 248 -16.76 -11.63 11.77
N GLU A 249 -16.15 -10.54 12.25
CA GLU A 249 -16.81 -9.22 12.31
C GLU A 249 -16.61 -8.38 11.03
N GLY A 250 -15.74 -8.84 10.13
CA GLY A 250 -15.42 -8.16 8.86
C GLY A 250 -16.51 -8.24 7.80
N LYS A 251 -16.25 -7.59 6.65
CA LYS A 251 -17.11 -7.75 5.46
C LYS A 251 -17.04 -9.18 4.93
N LYS A 252 -18.16 -9.70 4.44
CA LYS A 252 -18.32 -11.07 3.94
C LYS A 252 -18.39 -11.07 2.42
N VAL A 253 -17.42 -11.73 1.79
CA VAL A 253 -17.35 -11.89 0.34
C VAL A 253 -17.42 -13.37 -0.04
N VAL A 254 -18.24 -13.71 -1.03
CA VAL A 254 -18.34 -15.07 -1.57
C VAL A 254 -18.03 -15.03 -3.06
N CYS A 255 -17.05 -15.82 -3.48
CA CYS A 255 -16.63 -15.93 -4.88
C CYS A 255 -16.84 -17.38 -5.35
N GLY A 256 -17.80 -17.62 -6.23
CA GLY A 256 -18.11 -18.98 -6.69
C GLY A 256 -19.60 -19.27 -6.68
N GLY A 257 -20.17 -19.73 -7.79
CA GLY A 257 -21.56 -20.23 -7.81
C GLY A 257 -21.79 -21.36 -6.80
N THR A 258 -20.90 -22.36 -6.75
CA THR A 258 -20.98 -23.45 -5.76
C THR A 258 -20.80 -22.95 -4.32
N ALA A 259 -19.88 -22.01 -4.11
CA ALA A 259 -19.67 -21.41 -2.78
C ALA A 259 -20.91 -20.62 -2.32
N ALA A 260 -21.54 -19.88 -3.23
CA ALA A 260 -22.79 -19.15 -2.98
C ALA A 260 -23.95 -20.11 -2.66
N ASN A 261 -24.07 -21.23 -3.36
CA ASN A 261 -25.08 -22.26 -3.06
C ASN A 261 -24.90 -22.87 -1.67
N ILE A 262 -23.65 -23.13 -1.26
CA ILE A 262 -23.35 -23.62 0.09
C ILE A 262 -23.78 -22.58 1.13
N VAL A 263 -23.36 -21.33 0.96
CA VAL A 263 -23.73 -20.22 1.86
C VAL A 263 -25.24 -20.05 1.96
N SER A 264 -25.93 -20.03 0.82
CA SER A 264 -27.39 -19.92 0.73
C SER A 264 -28.11 -21.05 1.47
N ARG A 265 -27.67 -22.30 1.27
CA ARG A 265 -28.23 -23.49 1.93
C ARG A 265 -28.04 -23.43 3.45
N GLU A 266 -26.82 -23.12 3.91
CA GLU A 266 -26.50 -23.10 5.35
C GLU A 266 -27.14 -21.91 6.08
N LEU A 267 -27.27 -20.75 5.42
CA LEU A 267 -27.95 -19.58 5.98
C LEU A 267 -29.47 -19.60 5.83
N LYS A 268 -30.00 -20.49 4.98
CA LYS A 268 -31.43 -20.54 4.59
C LYS A 268 -31.90 -19.20 3.98
N GLU A 269 -31.05 -18.59 3.17
CA GLU A 269 -31.29 -17.32 2.50
C GLU A 269 -31.18 -17.52 0.99
N GLU A 270 -32.07 -16.91 0.21
CA GLU A 270 -32.11 -17.10 -1.24
C GLU A 270 -30.99 -16.33 -1.97
N ILE A 271 -30.52 -16.88 -3.09
CA ILE A 271 -29.59 -16.20 -4.00
C ILE A 271 -30.40 -15.39 -5.01
N ILE A 272 -30.22 -14.07 -5.00
CA ILE A 272 -30.83 -13.17 -5.97
C ILE A 272 -29.75 -12.70 -6.94
N VAL A 273 -29.78 -13.21 -8.18
CA VAL A 273 -28.82 -12.81 -9.22
C VAL A 273 -29.17 -11.41 -9.73
N ASN A 274 -28.17 -10.53 -9.76
CA ASN A 274 -28.31 -9.20 -10.33
C ASN A 274 -28.20 -9.30 -11.85
N MET A 275 -29.29 -9.02 -12.57
CA MET A 275 -29.35 -9.14 -14.03
C MET A 275 -28.68 -7.96 -14.77
N ASP A 276 -28.06 -7.04 -14.05
CA ASP A 276 -27.34 -5.91 -14.63
C ASP A 276 -25.95 -6.36 -15.10
N PHE A 277 -25.73 -6.34 -16.42
CA PHE A 277 -24.44 -6.56 -17.05
C PHE A 277 -23.78 -5.20 -17.34
N TYR A 278 -22.80 -4.84 -16.52
CA TYR A 278 -22.08 -3.56 -16.66
C TYR A 278 -20.84 -3.66 -17.56
N ASP A 279 -20.26 -4.86 -17.68
CA ASP A 279 -19.11 -5.20 -18.52
C ASP A 279 -19.39 -6.57 -19.15
N GLY A 280 -19.14 -6.72 -20.45
CA GLY A 280 -19.36 -7.98 -21.17
C GLY A 280 -18.39 -9.09 -20.77
N ASP A 281 -17.22 -8.72 -20.23
CA ASP A 281 -16.17 -9.65 -19.82
C ASP A 281 -16.24 -9.99 -18.30
N VAL A 282 -17.09 -9.30 -17.53
CA VAL A 282 -17.25 -9.55 -16.08
C VAL A 282 -18.63 -10.15 -15.80
N PRO A 283 -18.71 -11.36 -15.22
CA PRO A 283 -19.98 -11.97 -14.86
C PRO A 283 -20.82 -11.12 -13.89
N PRO A 284 -22.15 -11.32 -13.87
CA PRO A 284 -23.04 -10.61 -12.96
C PRO A 284 -22.74 -10.97 -11.49
N THR A 285 -23.14 -10.07 -10.60
CA THR A 285 -23.08 -10.31 -9.15
C THR A 285 -24.37 -10.96 -8.65
N ALA A 286 -24.35 -11.48 -7.44
CA ALA A 286 -25.56 -11.91 -6.74
C ALA A 286 -25.63 -11.28 -5.35
N ASN A 287 -26.82 -11.32 -4.75
CA ASN A 287 -27.06 -10.93 -3.37
C ASN A 287 -27.52 -12.15 -2.58
N VAL A 288 -26.94 -12.33 -1.40
CA VAL A 288 -27.39 -13.27 -0.36
C VAL A 288 -27.43 -12.48 0.94
N LYS A 289 -28.52 -12.57 1.69
CA LYS A 289 -28.65 -11.82 2.94
C LYS A 289 -27.58 -12.23 3.95
N GLY A 290 -26.89 -11.24 4.51
CA GLY A 290 -25.74 -11.45 5.39
C GLY A 290 -24.38 -11.49 4.66
N ILE A 291 -24.36 -11.39 3.32
CA ILE A 291 -23.12 -11.34 2.52
C ILE A 291 -23.03 -9.98 1.82
N ASP A 292 -21.88 -9.30 1.95
CA ASP A 292 -21.66 -7.97 1.37
C ASP A 292 -21.45 -8.01 -0.15
N LEU A 293 -20.87 -9.09 -0.68
CA LEU A 293 -20.66 -9.28 -2.12
C LEU A 293 -20.63 -10.75 -2.52
N VAL A 294 -21.46 -11.14 -3.49
CA VAL A 294 -21.38 -12.47 -4.14
C VAL A 294 -21.01 -12.30 -5.61
N THR A 295 -19.99 -13.05 -6.06
CA THR A 295 -19.48 -13.04 -7.43
C THR A 295 -19.38 -14.45 -8.02
N GLU A 296 -19.20 -14.55 -9.34
CA GLU A 296 -19.20 -15.82 -10.08
C GLU A 296 -18.12 -16.80 -9.60
N GLY A 297 -16.91 -16.33 -9.30
CA GLY A 297 -15.80 -17.19 -8.90
C GLY A 297 -14.50 -16.86 -9.62
N VAL A 298 -13.93 -17.84 -10.31
CA VAL A 298 -12.55 -17.78 -10.83
C VAL A 298 -12.38 -16.68 -11.87
N LEU A 299 -13.36 -16.47 -12.76
CA LEU A 299 -13.27 -15.43 -13.79
C LEU A 299 -13.21 -14.03 -13.17
N THR A 300 -14.05 -13.79 -12.17
CA THR A 300 -14.03 -12.52 -11.41
C THR A 300 -12.69 -12.35 -10.69
N LEU A 301 -12.18 -13.39 -10.03
CA LEU A 301 -10.90 -13.35 -9.32
C LEU A 301 -9.71 -13.10 -10.26
N CYS A 302 -9.68 -13.70 -11.46
CA CYS A 302 -8.68 -13.39 -12.48
C CYS A 302 -8.67 -11.90 -12.82
N LYS A 303 -9.85 -11.29 -13.01
CA LYS A 303 -9.97 -9.86 -13.31
C LYS A 303 -9.58 -8.98 -12.13
N VAL A 304 -9.90 -9.39 -10.91
CA VAL A 304 -9.44 -8.71 -9.68
C VAL A 304 -7.92 -8.69 -9.59
N VAL A 305 -7.28 -9.85 -9.81
CA VAL A 305 -5.82 -9.97 -9.82
C VAL A 305 -5.20 -9.06 -10.88
N GLU A 306 -5.75 -9.07 -12.10
CA GLU A 306 -5.29 -8.18 -13.19
C GLU A 306 -5.40 -6.70 -12.81
N LYS A 307 -6.55 -6.26 -12.30
CA LYS A 307 -6.80 -4.87 -11.88
C LYS A 307 -5.89 -4.44 -10.72
N ILE A 308 -5.71 -5.29 -9.71
CA ILE A 308 -4.82 -4.98 -8.57
C ILE A 308 -3.37 -4.91 -9.05
N LYS A 309 -2.94 -5.81 -9.94
CA LYS A 309 -1.59 -5.81 -10.50
C LYS A 309 -1.31 -4.54 -11.30
N GLN A 310 -2.22 -4.17 -12.20
CA GLN A 310 -2.18 -2.89 -12.91
C GLN A 310 -2.12 -1.70 -11.94
N TYR A 311 -2.96 -1.71 -10.90
CA TYR A 311 -2.93 -0.67 -9.88
C TYR A 311 -1.64 -0.64 -9.05
N ILE A 312 -0.90 -1.73 -8.90
CA ILE A 312 0.37 -1.67 -8.18
C ILE A 312 1.50 -1.20 -9.09
N ASP A 313 1.52 -1.68 -10.33
CA ASP A 313 2.67 -1.54 -11.23
C ASP A 313 2.56 -0.31 -12.16
N ASP A 314 1.36 0.18 -12.46
CA ASP A 314 1.13 1.33 -13.35
C ASP A 314 0.85 2.61 -12.53
N LEU A 315 1.76 3.57 -12.61
CA LEU A 315 1.65 4.85 -11.91
C LEU A 315 0.62 5.80 -12.54
N GLU A 316 0.14 5.54 -13.77
CA GLU A 316 -0.92 6.33 -14.42
C GLU A 316 -2.32 5.98 -13.91
N ILE A 317 -2.46 4.84 -13.23
CA ILE A 317 -3.73 4.38 -12.69
C ILE A 317 -3.89 4.84 -11.25
N ASN A 318 -4.52 5.99 -11.01
CA ASN A 318 -4.69 6.51 -9.64
C ASN A 318 -5.61 5.66 -8.77
N THR A 319 -6.59 4.99 -9.40
CA THR A 319 -7.55 4.12 -8.73
C THR A 319 -7.66 2.81 -9.50
N ALA A 320 -7.67 1.69 -8.80
CA ALA A 320 -7.82 0.36 -9.42
C ALA A 320 -9.20 0.10 -10.04
N TYR A 321 -10.11 1.05 -9.88
CA TYR A 321 -11.49 1.02 -10.33
C TYR A 321 -11.89 2.45 -10.74
N LYS A 322 -12.77 2.59 -11.73
CA LYS A 322 -13.26 3.89 -12.19
C LYS A 322 -14.49 4.32 -11.40
N GLN A 323 -14.69 5.63 -11.30
CA GLN A 323 -15.90 6.18 -10.69
C GLN A 323 -17.12 5.74 -11.50
N GLY A 324 -17.98 4.91 -10.91
CA GLY A 324 -19.15 4.34 -11.58
C GLY A 324 -19.01 2.88 -12.00
N ASP A 325 -17.85 2.24 -11.81
CA ASP A 325 -17.71 0.80 -12.02
C ASP A 325 -18.62 0.04 -11.04
N LYS A 326 -19.57 -0.71 -11.60
CA LYS A 326 -20.60 -1.46 -10.84
C LYS A 326 -20.44 -2.97 -10.96
N ASP A 327 -19.50 -3.43 -11.79
CA ASP A 327 -19.21 -4.85 -11.98
C ASP A 327 -18.61 -5.49 -10.72
N GLY A 328 -18.71 -6.81 -10.63
CA GLY A 328 -18.30 -7.57 -9.45
C GLY A 328 -16.80 -7.48 -9.16
N ALA A 329 -15.96 -7.44 -10.20
CA ALA A 329 -14.52 -7.36 -10.04
C ALA A 329 -14.11 -6.00 -9.47
N SER A 330 -14.62 -4.90 -10.02
CA SER A 330 -14.30 -3.56 -9.55
C SER A 330 -14.80 -3.29 -8.12
N LYS A 331 -15.99 -3.79 -7.76
CA LYS A 331 -16.47 -3.76 -6.37
C LYS A 331 -15.55 -4.50 -5.41
N LEU A 332 -15.12 -5.71 -5.79
CA LEU A 332 -14.22 -6.51 -4.97
C LEU A 332 -12.84 -5.85 -4.84
N VAL A 333 -12.28 -5.34 -5.93
CA VAL A 333 -11.01 -4.58 -5.95
C VAL A 333 -11.07 -3.40 -4.99
N LYS A 334 -12.16 -2.61 -5.04
CA LYS A 334 -12.37 -1.49 -4.12
C LYS A 334 -12.38 -1.95 -2.67
N MET A 335 -13.15 -2.99 -2.34
CA MET A 335 -13.19 -3.52 -0.97
C MET A 335 -11.81 -3.99 -0.49
N LEU A 336 -11.06 -4.67 -1.35
CA LEU A 336 -9.73 -5.19 -1.01
C LEU A 336 -8.67 -4.09 -0.85
N ILE A 337 -8.73 -3.02 -1.63
CA ILE A 337 -7.74 -1.93 -1.53
C ILE A 337 -8.11 -0.97 -0.39
N GLU A 338 -9.38 -0.54 -0.34
CA GLU A 338 -9.83 0.55 0.51
C GLU A 338 -10.43 0.08 1.83
N ASP A 339 -11.18 -1.01 1.84
CA ASP A 339 -11.93 -1.47 3.03
C ASP A 339 -11.28 -2.66 3.73
N CYS A 340 -10.05 -3.03 3.34
CA CYS A 340 -9.35 -4.18 3.88
C CYS A 340 -7.99 -3.78 4.42
N THR A 341 -7.74 -4.21 5.66
CA THR A 341 -6.42 -4.21 6.31
C THR A 341 -5.98 -5.64 6.61
N HIS A 342 -6.95 -6.51 6.94
CA HIS A 342 -6.77 -7.93 7.21
C HIS A 342 -7.69 -8.73 6.30
N LEU A 343 -7.11 -9.56 5.43
CA LEU A 343 -7.83 -10.43 4.51
C LEU A 343 -7.78 -11.86 5.03
N ASN A 344 -8.95 -12.42 5.34
CA ASN A 344 -9.12 -13.80 5.76
C ASN A 344 -9.70 -14.62 4.60
N LEU A 345 -8.89 -15.50 4.02
CA LEU A 345 -9.29 -16.34 2.90
C LEU A 345 -9.72 -17.72 3.39
N TRP A 346 -10.92 -18.14 2.97
CA TRP A 346 -11.44 -19.49 3.15
C TRP A 346 -11.48 -20.16 1.78
N VAL A 347 -10.52 -21.04 1.51
CA VAL A 347 -10.24 -21.55 0.16
C VAL A 347 -10.59 -23.03 0.09
N GLY A 348 -11.68 -23.32 -0.61
CA GLY A 348 -12.18 -24.68 -0.81
C GLY A 348 -11.31 -25.50 -1.77
N LYS A 349 -11.00 -26.75 -1.40
CA LYS A 349 -10.16 -27.69 -2.15
C LYS A 349 -10.92 -28.78 -2.91
N ALA A 350 -12.25 -28.73 -2.99
CA ALA A 350 -12.98 -29.72 -3.77
C ALA A 350 -12.58 -29.69 -5.26
N VAL A 351 -12.42 -30.88 -5.83
CA VAL A 351 -12.20 -31.11 -7.27
C VAL A 351 -13.57 -31.21 -7.92
N ASN A 352 -13.82 -30.47 -9.00
CA ASN A 352 -15.10 -30.52 -9.70
C ASN A 352 -15.31 -31.90 -10.36
N PRO A 353 -16.35 -32.69 -9.99
CA PRO A 353 -16.59 -34.01 -10.57
C PRO A 353 -16.94 -33.99 -12.06
N ALA A 354 -17.45 -32.87 -12.60
CA ALA A 354 -17.83 -32.74 -14.01
C ALA A 354 -16.63 -32.72 -14.99
N HIS A 355 -15.39 -32.63 -14.47
CA HIS A 355 -14.15 -32.58 -15.26
C HIS A 355 -13.19 -33.74 -14.92
N GLN A 356 -13.74 -34.95 -14.68
CA GLN A 356 -12.97 -36.20 -14.58
C GLN A 356 -12.50 -36.76 -15.94
N ASN A 357 -12.06 -35.90 -16.86
CA ASN A 357 -11.27 -36.37 -18.01
C ASN A 357 -9.80 -36.41 -17.58
N THR A 358 -9.14 -37.52 -17.89
CA THR A 358 -7.85 -37.98 -17.33
C THR A 358 -6.62 -37.13 -17.66
N ASP A 359 -6.78 -35.97 -18.29
CA ASP A 359 -5.70 -35.04 -18.60
C ASP A 359 -5.89 -33.72 -17.82
N PHE A 360 -5.45 -33.72 -16.56
CA PHE A 360 -5.30 -32.56 -15.65
C PHE A 360 -6.57 -31.84 -15.12
N PRO A 361 -6.68 -31.60 -13.79
CA PRO A 361 -7.70 -30.72 -13.21
C PRO A 361 -7.32 -29.24 -13.41
N ILE A 362 -7.51 -28.75 -14.63
CA ILE A 362 -7.13 -27.40 -15.07
C ILE A 362 -7.79 -26.32 -14.20
N ASP A 363 -9.08 -26.44 -13.87
CA ASP A 363 -9.81 -25.39 -13.13
C ASP A 363 -9.41 -25.23 -11.65
N LEU A 364 -9.14 -26.33 -10.95
CA LEU A 364 -8.68 -26.26 -9.56
C LEU A 364 -7.27 -25.67 -9.49
N THR A 365 -6.42 -26.04 -10.46
CA THR A 365 -5.06 -25.52 -10.59
C THR A 365 -5.07 -24.03 -10.88
N ILE A 366 -5.94 -23.56 -11.77
CA ILE A 366 -6.12 -22.14 -12.07
C ILE A 366 -6.61 -21.40 -10.83
N LYS A 367 -7.66 -21.89 -10.14
CA LYS A 367 -8.20 -21.25 -8.93
C LYS A 367 -7.13 -21.05 -7.86
N LEU A 368 -6.38 -22.10 -7.53
CA LEU A 368 -5.34 -22.01 -6.50
C LEU A 368 -4.24 -21.02 -6.92
N LYS A 369 -3.81 -21.06 -8.19
CA LYS A 369 -2.83 -20.12 -8.71
C LYS A 369 -3.29 -18.67 -8.64
N VAL A 370 -4.55 -18.39 -8.98
CA VAL A 370 -5.14 -17.04 -8.92
C VAL A 370 -5.25 -16.57 -7.47
N VAL A 371 -5.62 -17.45 -6.55
CA VAL A 371 -5.67 -17.13 -5.11
C VAL A 371 -4.27 -16.86 -4.56
N ASP A 372 -3.27 -17.64 -4.94
CA ASP A 372 -1.87 -17.42 -4.55
C ASP A 372 -1.34 -16.08 -5.09
N GLU A 373 -1.67 -15.72 -6.33
CA GLU A 373 -1.32 -14.42 -6.91
C GLU A 373 -2.03 -13.28 -6.16
N LEU A 374 -3.31 -13.42 -5.83
CA LEU A 374 -4.03 -12.46 -5.01
C LEU A 374 -3.38 -12.28 -3.63
N ILE A 375 -3.01 -13.38 -2.95
CA ILE A 375 -2.32 -13.32 -1.65
C ILE A 375 -1.02 -12.52 -1.76
N ALA A 376 -0.23 -12.79 -2.80
CA ALA A 376 1.03 -12.08 -3.03
C ALA A 376 0.81 -10.58 -3.26
N LEU A 377 -0.17 -10.20 -4.09
CA LEU A 377 -0.50 -8.80 -4.37
C LEU A 377 -1.01 -8.08 -3.11
N MET A 378 -1.88 -8.72 -2.32
CA MET A 378 -2.41 -8.15 -1.09
C MET A 378 -1.32 -7.94 -0.03
N LYS A 379 -0.36 -8.88 0.07
CA LYS A 379 0.84 -8.69 0.91
C LYS A 379 1.74 -7.57 0.38
N LYS A 380 1.90 -7.43 -0.95
CA LYS A 380 2.65 -6.33 -1.59
C LYS A 380 2.01 -4.96 -1.29
N LEU A 381 0.69 -4.91 -1.12
CA LEU A 381 -0.06 -3.73 -0.64
C LEU A 381 0.02 -3.52 0.89
N GLY A 382 0.84 -4.29 1.61
CA GLY A 382 1.01 -4.18 3.06
C GLY A 382 -0.10 -4.80 3.90
N LYS A 383 -1.09 -5.47 3.29
CA LYS A 383 -2.23 -6.07 4.02
C LYS A 383 -1.80 -7.33 4.77
N GLN A 384 -2.43 -7.60 5.90
CA GLN A 384 -2.28 -8.88 6.58
C GLN A 384 -3.18 -9.93 5.92
N VAL A 385 -2.62 -11.08 5.53
CA VAL A 385 -3.38 -12.12 4.84
C VAL A 385 -3.29 -13.43 5.60
N LYS A 386 -4.45 -13.97 6.00
CA LYS A 386 -4.60 -15.28 6.61
C LYS A 386 -5.34 -16.20 5.64
N VAL A 387 -4.87 -17.44 5.51
CA VAL A 387 -5.48 -18.41 4.59
C VAL A 387 -5.85 -19.67 5.36
N THR A 388 -7.09 -20.08 5.22
CA THR A 388 -7.64 -21.33 5.75
C THR A 388 -8.11 -22.18 4.58
N TYR A 389 -7.46 -23.32 4.39
CA TYR A 389 -7.88 -24.28 3.37
C TYR A 389 -8.93 -25.22 3.93
N VAL A 390 -10.03 -25.38 3.21
CA VAL A 390 -11.20 -26.18 3.62
C VAL A 390 -11.60 -27.21 2.57
#